data_AF-A0A0A0HS36-F1
#
_entry.id   AF-A0A0A0HS36-F1
#
_cell.length_a   1.000
_cell.length_b   1.000
_cell.length_c   1.000
_cell.angle_alpha   90.00
_cell.angle_beta   90.00
_cell.angle_gamma   90.00
#
_symmetry.space_group_name_H-M   'P 1'
#
loop_
_entity.id
_entity.type
_entity.pdbx_description
1 polymer ?
#
loop_
_entity_poly.entity_id
_entity_poly.type
_entity_poly.pdbx_seq_one_letter_code
_entity_poly.pdbx_strand_id
1 'polypeptide(L)'
;MNLAQFTKSKEMLTECMSYQPSPSPTNILQSVSFSNACNIAVITDAQALIVKQVAENKPPLRAVSQQAVVENCQGWTVRVIAKLVARGVVDSARLEMARSMVQPI
;
A
#
# COMPACT_ATOMS: atom_id res chain seq x y z
N MET A 1 -33.87 -25.71 -26.98
CA MET A 1 -33.52 -25.16 -25.65
C MET A 1 -33.86 -26.24 -24.62
N ASN A 2 -33.04 -26.65 -23.65
CA ASN A 2 -31.80 -26.09 -23.13
C ASN A 2 -31.06 -27.14 -22.27
N LEU A 3 -29.73 -26.99 -22.17
CA LEU A 3 -28.88 -27.29 -21.01
C LEU A 3 -28.89 -28.72 -20.39
N ALA A 4 -28.40 -29.72 -21.12
CA ALA A 4 -27.60 -30.78 -20.52
C ALA A 4 -26.13 -30.55 -20.92
N GLN A 5 -25.18 -30.80 -19.99
CA GLN A 5 -23.73 -30.56 -20.07
C GLN A 5 -23.37 -29.12 -19.68
N PHE A 6 -22.96 -28.82 -18.44
CA PHE A 6 -21.68 -29.25 -17.87
C PHE A 6 -21.78 -29.39 -16.34
N THR A 7 -21.81 -30.63 -15.85
CA THR A 7 -21.30 -30.97 -14.53
C THR A 7 -19.76 -31.03 -14.60
N LYS A 8 -19.10 -30.62 -13.49
CA LYS A 8 -17.66 -30.66 -13.18
C LYS A 8 -16.76 -29.54 -13.72
N SER A 9 -16.59 -28.47 -12.94
CA SER A 9 -15.29 -28.11 -12.32
C SER A 9 -15.29 -26.69 -11.78
N LYS A 10 -15.63 -26.52 -10.50
CA LYS A 10 -14.83 -25.81 -9.49
C LYS A 10 -15.63 -25.67 -8.20
N GLU A 11 -15.72 -26.78 -7.46
CA GLU A 11 -15.40 -26.67 -6.05
C GLU A 11 -13.93 -26.24 -5.98
N MET A 12 -13.65 -24.99 -5.64
CA MET A 12 -12.38 -24.61 -5.02
C MET A 12 -12.49 -23.21 -4.41
N LEU A 13 -12.49 -23.22 -3.08
CA LEU A 13 -12.08 -22.15 -2.18
C LEU A 13 -13.07 -21.00 -1.93
N THR A 14 -14.22 -21.34 -1.38
CA THR A 14 -14.83 -20.48 -0.34
C THR A 14 -14.51 -21.07 1.03
N GLU A 15 -13.22 -21.31 1.31
CA GLU A 15 -12.77 -21.35 2.69
C GLU A 15 -12.93 -19.92 3.20
N CYS A 16 -14.03 -19.67 3.90
CA CYS A 16 -14.35 -18.37 4.45
C CYS A 16 -13.24 -18.03 5.45
N MET A 17 -12.25 -17.23 5.03
CA MET A 17 -11.18 -16.75 5.89
C MET A 17 -11.82 -16.02 7.06
N SER A 18 -11.96 -16.70 8.20
CA SER A 18 -12.46 -16.10 9.43
C SER A 18 -11.32 -15.29 10.02
N TYR A 19 -11.26 -14.01 9.66
CA TYR A 19 -10.30 -13.10 10.25
C TYR A 19 -10.59 -12.98 11.75
N GLN A 20 -9.68 -13.51 12.57
CA GLN A 20 -9.67 -13.29 14.01
C GLN A 20 -8.70 -12.13 14.30
N PRO A 21 -9.21 -10.92 14.60
CA PRO A 21 -8.34 -9.80 14.95
C PRO A 21 -7.58 -10.09 16.24
N SER A 22 -6.39 -9.51 16.37
CA SER A 22 -5.66 -9.54 17.63
C SER A 22 -6.48 -8.86 18.74
N PRO A 23 -6.55 -9.43 19.95
CA PRO A 23 -7.24 -8.81 21.09
C PRO A 23 -6.49 -7.58 21.64
N SER A 24 -5.23 -7.37 21.23
CA SER A 24 -4.40 -6.24 21.62
C SER A 24 -3.74 -5.58 20.41
N PRO A 25 -3.33 -4.30 20.52
CA PRO A 25 -2.56 -3.64 19.48
C PRO A 25 -1.28 -4.42 19.17
N THR A 26 -1.12 -4.84 17.90
CA THR A 26 0.05 -5.59 17.45
C THR A 26 0.90 -4.70 16.54
N ASN A 27 2.19 -4.60 16.86
CA ASN A 27 3.15 -3.97 15.94
C ASN A 27 3.49 -4.96 14.83
N ILE A 28 2.92 -4.75 13.64
CA ILE A 28 3.12 -5.62 12.47
C ILE A 28 4.59 -5.76 12.07
N LEU A 29 5.44 -4.78 12.39
CA LEU A 29 6.86 -4.79 12.05
C LEU A 29 7.66 -5.84 12.85
N GLN A 30 7.07 -6.39 13.92
CA GLN A 30 7.67 -7.50 14.66
C GLN A 30 7.41 -8.86 14.00
N SER A 31 6.54 -8.93 13.00
CA SER A 31 6.29 -10.18 12.26
C SER A 31 7.37 -10.43 11.21
N VAL A 32 7.73 -11.70 11.04
CA VAL A 32 8.64 -12.16 9.98
C VAL A 32 8.15 -11.78 8.58
N SER A 33 6.83 -11.64 8.40
CA SER A 33 6.22 -11.21 7.14
C SER A 33 6.61 -9.79 6.71
N PHE A 34 7.11 -8.98 7.65
CA PHE A 34 7.55 -7.60 7.41
C PHE A 34 9.06 -7.43 7.65
N SER A 35 9.84 -8.51 7.54
CA SER A 35 11.30 -8.48 7.73
C SER A 35 12.04 -7.55 6.77
N ASN A 36 11.45 -7.23 5.61
CA ASN A 36 11.98 -6.26 4.64
C ASN A 36 11.38 -4.85 4.78
N ALA A 37 10.55 -4.60 5.80
CA ALA A 37 10.03 -3.27 6.07
C ALA A 37 11.16 -2.34 6.53
N CYS A 38 11.16 -1.12 6.02
CA CYS A 38 12.18 -0.11 6.33
C CYS A 38 11.54 1.11 6.95
N ASN A 39 12.02 1.51 8.14
CA ASN A 39 11.65 2.79 8.74
C ASN A 39 12.39 3.93 8.02
N ILE A 40 11.63 4.80 7.35
CA ILE A 40 12.19 5.92 6.58
C ILE A 40 12.31 7.22 7.39
N ALA A 41 11.63 7.32 8.53
CA ALA A 41 11.73 8.44 9.46
C ALA A 41 11.27 8.03 10.87
N VAL A 42 11.83 8.68 11.89
CA VAL A 42 11.26 8.74 13.24
C VAL A 42 10.61 10.11 13.36
N ILE A 43 9.33 10.16 13.68
CA ILE A 43 8.53 11.39 13.64
C ILE A 43 7.97 11.75 15.01
N THR A 44 7.77 13.03 15.25
CA THR A 44 7.02 13.55 16.40
C THR A 44 5.51 13.52 16.16
N ASP A 45 4.70 13.69 17.21
CA ASP A 45 3.24 13.79 17.07
C ASP A 45 2.80 14.94 16.14
N ALA A 46 3.49 16.08 16.21
CA ALA A 46 3.25 17.21 15.32
C ALA A 46 3.55 16.84 13.85
N GLN A 47 4.63 16.11 13.60
CA GLN A 47 4.96 15.62 12.26
C GLN A 47 3.98 14.53 11.79
N ALA A 48 3.42 13.72 12.69
CA ALA A 48 2.37 12.74 12.35
C ALA A 48 1.12 13.43 11.76
N LEU A 49 0.75 14.61 12.25
CA LEU A 49 -0.32 15.42 11.66
C LEU A 49 0.02 15.87 10.23
N ILE A 50 1.28 16.24 9.97
CA ILE A 50 1.76 16.60 8.63
C ILE A 50 1.70 15.37 7.70
N VAL A 51 2.13 14.20 8.19
CA VAL A 51 2.05 12.93 7.44
C VAL A 51 0.62 12.63 7.05
N LYS A 52 -0.31 12.69 8.01
CA LYS A 52 -1.74 12.47 7.78
C LYS A 52 -2.27 13.45 6.74
N GLN A 53 -2.02 14.75 6.92
CA GLN A 53 -2.47 15.78 5.99
C GLN A 53 -1.95 15.55 4.57
N VAL A 54 -0.67 15.21 4.40
CA VAL A 54 -0.10 14.96 3.07
C VAL A 54 -0.71 13.72 2.42
N ALA A 55 -0.87 12.64 3.16
CA ALA A 55 -1.42 11.39 2.65
C ALA A 55 -2.91 11.55 2.25
N GLU A 56 -3.72 12.19 3.09
CA GLU A 56 -5.16 12.36 2.84
C GLU A 56 -5.46 13.34 1.71
N ASN A 57 -4.63 14.38 1.53
CA ASN A 57 -4.81 15.34 0.43
C ASN A 57 -4.22 14.85 -0.90
N LYS A 58 -3.54 13.71 -0.93
CA LYS A 58 -3.03 13.13 -2.16
C LYS A 58 -4.13 12.31 -2.83
N PRO A 59 -4.59 12.70 -4.04
CA PRO A 59 -5.69 12.00 -4.68
C PRO A 59 -5.33 10.52 -4.86
N PRO A 60 -6.25 9.59 -4.56
CA PRO A 60 -6.02 8.18 -4.81
C PRO A 60 -5.85 7.97 -6.32
N LEU A 61 -5.17 6.87 -6.65
CA LEU A 61 -5.07 6.40 -8.02
C LEU A 61 -6.46 6.23 -8.61
N ARG A 62 -6.73 6.90 -9.73
CA ARG A 62 -7.98 6.78 -10.48
C ARG A 62 -7.62 6.43 -11.91
N ALA A 63 -8.09 5.27 -12.35
CA ALA A 63 -8.02 4.85 -13.74
C ALA A 63 -9.43 4.40 -14.16
N VAL A 64 -9.88 4.85 -15.33
CA VAL A 64 -11.21 4.50 -15.87
C VAL A 64 -11.25 3.09 -16.46
N SER A 65 -10.07 2.49 -16.69
CA SER A 65 -9.86 1.11 -17.12
C SER A 65 -8.44 0.67 -16.76
N GLN A 66 -8.15 -0.62 -16.81
CA GLN A 66 -6.81 -1.15 -16.55
C GLN A 66 -5.77 -0.64 -17.56
N GLN A 67 -6.18 -0.43 -18.82
CA GLN A 67 -5.32 0.12 -19.87
C GLN A 67 -5.01 1.62 -19.67
N ALA A 68 -5.80 2.31 -18.86
CA ALA A 68 -5.61 3.73 -18.53
C ALA A 68 -4.78 3.95 -17.26
N VAL A 69 -4.21 2.89 -16.68
CA VAL A 69 -3.35 2.98 -15.49
C VAL A 69 -2.02 3.63 -15.87
N VAL A 70 -1.79 4.84 -15.36
CA VAL A 70 -0.55 5.63 -15.57
C VAL A 70 0.38 5.61 -14.35
N GLU A 71 -0.07 4.98 -13.26
CA GLU A 71 0.65 4.92 -12.00
C GLU A 71 0.18 3.71 -11.18
N ASN A 72 1.06 3.13 -10.36
CA ASN A 72 0.71 2.09 -9.38
C ASN A 72 0.74 2.66 -7.94
N CYS A 73 0.39 1.85 -6.93
CA CYS A 73 0.41 2.25 -5.52
C CYS A 73 1.80 2.71 -5.03
N GLN A 74 2.89 2.18 -5.62
CA GLN A 74 4.26 2.56 -5.27
C GLN A 74 4.57 3.97 -5.78
N GLY A 75 4.15 4.29 -7.01
CA GLY A 75 4.25 5.66 -7.56
C GLY A 75 3.54 6.69 -6.69
N TRP A 76 2.30 6.38 -6.26
CA TRP A 76 1.56 7.26 -5.35
C TRP A 76 2.32 7.48 -4.04
N THR A 77 2.88 6.41 -3.45
CA THR A 77 3.67 6.46 -2.22
C THR A 77 4.90 7.34 -2.38
N VAL A 78 5.63 7.23 -3.50
CA VAL A 78 6.79 8.10 -3.80
C VAL A 78 6.38 9.58 -3.84
N ARG A 79 5.20 9.93 -4.38
CA ARG A 79 4.71 11.31 -4.36
C ARG A 79 4.36 11.82 -2.97
N VAL A 80 3.89 10.94 -2.08
CA VAL A 80 3.68 11.27 -0.66
C VAL A 80 5.03 11.55 -0.01
N ILE A 81 5.99 10.64 -0.14
CA ILE A 81 7.34 10.79 0.43
C ILE A 81 7.99 12.08 -0.07
N ALA A 82 7.88 12.40 -1.37
CA ALA A 82 8.43 13.64 -1.93
C ALA A 82 7.85 14.91 -1.27
N LYS A 83 6.55 14.90 -0.94
CA LYS A 83 5.94 16.02 -0.21
C LYS A 83 6.39 16.07 1.25
N LEU A 84 6.66 14.93 1.88
CA LEU A 84 7.20 14.87 3.24
C LEU A 84 8.65 15.35 3.31
N VAL A 85 9.47 15.05 2.30
CA VAL A 85 10.83 15.62 2.16
C VAL A 85 10.75 17.14 2.04
N ALA A 86 9.86 17.67 1.21
CA ALA A 86 9.68 19.12 1.07
C ALA A 86 9.19 19.81 2.36
N ARG A 87 8.67 19.04 3.33
CA ARG A 87 8.24 19.52 4.65
C ARG A 87 9.28 19.24 5.75
N GLY A 88 10.44 18.69 5.41
CA GLY A 88 11.50 18.35 6.37
C GLY A 88 11.15 17.18 7.30
N VAL A 89 10.20 16.32 6.92
CA VAL A 89 9.76 15.16 7.73
C VAL A 89 10.55 13.90 7.38
N VAL A 90 10.92 13.74 6.11
CA VAL A 90 11.68 12.58 5.61
C VAL A 90 12.96 13.08 4.94
N ASP A 91 14.05 12.34 5.08
CA ASP A 91 15.31 12.65 4.42
C ASP A 91 15.25 12.38 2.90
N SER A 92 15.91 13.21 2.09
CA SER A 92 15.91 13.07 0.63
C SER A 92 16.52 11.75 0.14
N ALA A 93 17.50 11.18 0.84
CA ALA A 93 18.09 9.90 0.44
C ALA A 93 17.06 8.76 0.51
N ARG A 94 16.10 8.84 1.44
CA ARG A 94 15.00 7.86 1.54
C ARG A 94 14.02 7.97 0.38
N LEU A 95 13.82 9.17 -0.16
CA LEU A 95 13.03 9.37 -1.38
C LEU A 95 13.70 8.73 -2.60
N GLU A 96 15.01 8.92 -2.77
CA GLU A 96 15.75 8.33 -3.90
C GLU A 96 15.78 6.80 -3.80
N MET A 97 15.97 6.26 -2.60
CA MET A 97 15.81 4.83 -2.34
C MET A 97 14.43 4.34 -2.78
N ALA A 98 13.34 5.00 -2.33
CA ALA A 98 11.99 4.61 -2.72
C ALA A 98 11.76 4.68 -4.24
N ARG A 99 12.30 5.70 -4.93
CA ARG A 99 12.22 5.83 -6.39
C ARG A 99 12.88 4.65 -7.11
N SER A 100 14.04 4.19 -6.63
CA SER A 100 14.75 3.04 -7.21
C SER A 100 14.01 1.71 -7.06
N MET A 101 13.05 1.62 -6.14
CA MET A 101 12.27 0.41 -5.86
C MET A 101 10.94 0.35 -6.61
N VAL A 102 10.55 1.42 -7.31
CA VAL A 102 9.27 1.46 -8.04
C VAL A 102 9.33 0.51 -9.22
N GLN A 103 8.38 -0.42 -9.27
CA GLN A 103 8.21 -1.33 -10.38
C GLN A 103 7.54 -0.61 -11.56
N PRO A 104 7.87 -1.01 -12.80
CA PRO A 104 7.12 -0.59 -13.98
C PRO A 104 5.62 -0.91 -13.86
N ILE A 105 4.83 -0.21 -14.65
CA ILE A 105 3.38 -0.38 -14.75
C ILE A 105 3.07 -1.36 -15.88
#